data_AF-A0AB39CJC8-F1
#
_entry.id   AF-A0AB39CJC8-F1
#
_cell.length_a   1.000
_cell.length_b   1.000
_cell.length_c   1.000
_cell.angle_alpha   90.00
_cell.angle_beta   90.00
_cell.angle_gamma   90.00
#
_symmetry.space_group_name_H-M   'P 1'
#
loop_
_entity.id
_entity.type
_entity.pdbx_description
1 polymer ?
#
loop_
_entity_poly.entity_id
_entity_poly.type
_entity_poly.pdbx_seq_one_letter_code
_entity_poly.pdbx_strand_id
1 'polypeptide(L)'
;MSTELVAALVKDGVAPATARQRVSRSTEIKKLAHLVFPRGARFVYLQSDYASPDFWHELVKRLLQHSASYGGGLAALMARGGVMPVRHFLIACGAPMAQKGHIPAQGVLDRLKSAQLVTCFDAPGIGECIELAQTVEATPWELNRLRARLNTEAVLLSAVKDWARNLALVSYNTVALRDTDDGQPRVGTFNWDLTGASYLGPLTQWDKAANKKKPGYLVCDVLLGVNVAAHELQPFINKCTSLRALAKVGRCMQIFVADGYTPEAFALARENGVVPATTTSLFGLEVAKALRELTDILKDAYLRTDSFDRVAAVFDKLSHIEGAATNLRGALFEYIVADLVRQRDPHTSIDLNEILKDEAGGQAEVDVLVYHANQSVRFIECKGYKPDGTVPDEMVEVWLKERIPVMRRSPQATWQWRECRQVFEYWTSGVLSERARGLIADEAARVRRYDFRVVEGDELGRLVAGTNSTALKKTFRQHFQAHPLSEIERVAKRPPRRLAIPPSSRLSTRNPSDFEITTPLLGAPTADDDALDDVVDNSNS
;
A
#
# COMPACT_ATOMS: atom_id res chain seq x y z
N MET A 1 -27.58 18.93 12.55
CA MET A 1 -27.47 17.93 13.66
C MET A 1 -28.59 18.10 14.68
N SER A 2 -28.99 17.03 15.41
CA SER A 2 -30.04 17.11 16.44
C SER A 2 -29.73 18.14 17.55
N THR A 3 -28.46 18.29 17.92
CA THR A 3 -27.99 19.29 18.89
C THR A 3 -28.11 20.72 18.37
N GLU A 4 -27.85 20.93 17.09
CA GLU A 4 -27.99 22.25 16.44
C GLU A 4 -29.46 22.64 16.30
N LEU A 5 -30.32 21.68 15.95
CA LEU A 5 -31.76 21.92 15.90
C LEU A 5 -32.32 22.29 17.27
N VAL A 6 -31.87 21.61 18.33
CA VAL A 6 -32.19 22.00 19.71
C VAL A 6 -31.70 23.41 20.03
N ALA A 7 -30.46 23.77 19.64
CA ALA A 7 -29.92 25.10 19.88
C ALA A 7 -30.69 26.19 19.13
N ALA A 8 -31.13 25.93 17.89
CA ALA A 8 -31.98 26.83 17.12
C ALA A 8 -33.33 27.08 17.82
N LEU A 9 -34.02 26.03 18.25
CA LEU A 9 -35.28 26.17 19.01
C LEU A 9 -35.11 26.96 20.30
N VAL A 10 -33.98 26.80 20.99
CA VAL A 10 -33.67 27.58 22.19
C VAL A 10 -33.47 29.06 21.87
N LYS A 11 -32.79 29.36 20.75
CA LYS A 11 -32.62 30.73 20.24
C LYS A 11 -33.97 31.37 19.90
N ASP A 12 -34.93 30.56 19.46
CA ASP A 12 -36.32 30.98 19.16
C ASP A 12 -37.22 31.01 20.42
N GLY A 13 -36.64 30.94 21.62
CA GLY A 13 -37.34 31.13 22.89
C GLY A 13 -37.89 29.86 23.55
N VAL A 14 -37.59 28.66 23.03
CA VAL A 14 -38.03 27.39 23.65
C VAL A 14 -37.09 27.00 24.79
N ALA A 15 -37.64 26.69 25.98
CA ALA A 15 -36.83 26.22 27.10
C ALA A 15 -35.98 24.97 26.72
N PRO A 16 -34.71 24.84 27.16
CA PRO A 16 -33.80 23.78 26.71
C PRO A 16 -34.32 22.34 26.87
N ALA A 17 -34.99 22.04 27.99
CA ALA A 17 -35.59 20.73 28.23
C ALA A 17 -36.73 20.44 27.24
N THR A 18 -37.60 21.42 27.02
CA THR A 18 -38.71 21.36 26.07
C THR A 18 -38.22 21.21 24.63
N ALA A 19 -37.17 21.94 24.23
CA ALA A 19 -36.57 21.82 22.91
C ALA A 19 -36.03 20.41 22.64
N ARG A 20 -35.30 19.82 23.61
CA ARG A 20 -34.82 18.43 23.51
C ARG A 20 -35.98 17.44 23.38
N GLN A 21 -37.02 17.61 24.17
CA GLN A 21 -38.19 16.73 24.16
C GLN A 21 -38.95 16.82 22.83
N ARG A 22 -39.12 18.03 22.27
CA ARG A 22 -39.71 18.27 20.95
C ARG A 22 -38.93 17.56 19.84
N VAL A 23 -37.62 17.76 19.75
CA VAL A 23 -36.77 17.09 18.74
C VAL A 23 -36.74 15.58 18.94
N SER A 24 -36.77 15.11 20.19
CA SER A 24 -36.78 13.67 20.47
C SER A 24 -38.07 12.99 19.99
N ARG A 25 -39.22 13.62 20.19
CA ARG A 25 -40.56 13.07 19.92
C ARG A 25 -41.16 13.46 18.56
N SER A 26 -40.53 14.36 17.81
CA SER A 26 -41.04 14.81 16.53
C SER A 26 -41.18 13.65 15.54
N THR A 27 -42.32 13.61 14.86
CA THR A 27 -42.65 12.68 13.76
C THR A 27 -42.37 13.30 12.39
N GLU A 28 -42.19 14.62 12.33
CA GLU A 28 -41.95 15.41 11.11
C GLU A 28 -40.51 15.27 10.61
N ILE A 29 -39.56 15.11 11.54
CA ILE A 29 -38.15 14.87 11.22
C ILE A 29 -37.80 13.40 11.40
N LYS A 30 -36.94 12.90 10.52
CA LYS A 30 -36.33 11.58 10.63
C LYS A 30 -34.96 11.68 11.29
N LYS A 31 -34.49 10.57 11.84
CA LYS A 31 -33.16 10.41 12.43
C LYS A 31 -32.44 9.32 11.66
N LEU A 32 -31.23 9.60 11.19
CA LEU A 32 -30.45 8.59 10.49
C LEU A 32 -30.07 7.45 11.45
N ALA A 33 -30.37 6.22 11.03
CA ALA A 33 -30.02 5.01 11.76
C ALA A 33 -28.51 4.70 11.61
N HIS A 34 -28.01 3.79 12.45
CA HIS A 34 -26.63 3.23 12.42
C HIS A 34 -25.45 4.19 12.68
N LEU A 35 -25.59 5.49 12.39
CA LEU A 35 -24.58 6.51 12.67
C LEU A 35 -24.98 7.33 13.90
N VAL A 36 -24.11 7.29 14.91
CA VAL A 36 -24.27 8.06 16.16
C VAL A 36 -23.11 9.03 16.28
N PHE A 37 -23.42 10.30 16.46
CA PHE A 37 -22.41 11.34 16.69
C PHE A 37 -22.03 11.38 18.18
N PRO A 38 -20.90 12.03 18.54
CA PRO A 38 -20.49 12.16 19.93
C PRO A 38 -21.62 12.68 20.84
N ARG A 39 -21.64 12.21 22.08
CA ARG A 39 -22.70 12.50 23.07
C ARG A 39 -24.10 12.05 22.64
N GLY A 40 -24.20 11.05 21.75
CA GLY A 40 -25.46 10.45 21.34
C GLY A 40 -26.27 11.29 20.33
N ALA A 41 -25.68 12.35 19.78
CA ALA A 41 -26.36 13.20 18.80
C ALA A 41 -26.66 12.43 17.50
N ARG A 42 -27.70 12.87 16.78
CA ARG A 42 -28.17 12.22 15.55
C ARG A 42 -28.16 13.18 14.37
N PHE A 43 -27.88 12.66 13.19
CA PHE A 43 -28.22 13.36 11.95
C PHE A 43 -29.73 13.33 11.77
N VAL A 44 -30.32 14.50 11.52
CA VAL A 44 -31.77 14.67 11.38
C VAL A 44 -32.06 15.32 10.04
N TYR A 45 -33.15 14.90 9.40
CA TYR A 45 -33.52 15.31 8.04
C TYR A 45 -35.04 15.24 7.85
N LEU A 46 -35.58 15.94 6.85
CA LEU A 46 -36.97 15.76 6.42
C LEU A 46 -37.06 14.56 5.48
N GLN A 47 -38.17 13.82 5.52
CA GLN A 47 -38.36 12.65 4.65
C GLN A 47 -38.25 13.01 3.15
N SER A 48 -38.66 14.23 2.77
CA SER A 48 -38.53 14.76 1.42
C SER A 48 -37.09 14.89 0.92
N ASP A 49 -36.14 15.09 1.84
CA ASP A 49 -34.75 15.37 1.51
C ASP A 49 -33.92 14.09 1.44
N TYR A 50 -34.47 12.97 1.91
CA TYR A 50 -33.74 11.71 2.01
C TYR A 50 -33.20 11.28 0.64
N ALA A 51 -31.93 10.88 0.62
CA ALA A 51 -31.18 10.49 -0.58
C ALA A 51 -31.02 11.59 -1.65
N SER A 52 -31.35 12.84 -1.35
CA SER A 52 -31.01 13.97 -2.22
C SER A 52 -29.49 14.28 -2.20
N PRO A 53 -28.94 14.96 -3.21
CA PRO A 53 -27.55 15.40 -3.21
C PRO A 53 -27.20 16.24 -1.97
N ASP A 54 -28.08 17.15 -1.56
CA ASP A 54 -27.87 18.00 -0.38
C ASP A 54 -27.85 17.20 0.92
N PHE A 55 -28.69 16.17 1.03
CA PHE A 55 -28.68 15.25 2.16
C PHE A 55 -27.32 14.55 2.30
N TRP A 56 -26.78 14.01 1.20
CA TRP A 56 -25.49 13.32 1.23
C TRP A 56 -24.33 14.28 1.50
N HIS A 57 -24.32 15.42 0.82
CA HIS A 57 -23.32 16.46 1.04
C HIS A 57 -23.24 16.86 2.51
N GLU A 58 -24.39 17.19 3.10
CA GLU A 58 -24.43 17.67 4.47
C GLU A 58 -24.16 16.55 5.48
N LEU A 59 -24.62 15.32 5.22
CA LEU A 59 -24.25 14.17 6.05
C LEU A 59 -22.74 13.94 6.08
N VAL A 60 -22.08 13.86 4.93
CA VAL A 60 -20.63 13.66 4.82
C VAL A 60 -19.88 14.78 5.52
N LYS A 61 -20.24 16.04 5.25
CA LYS A 61 -19.64 17.21 5.90
C LYS A 61 -19.75 17.14 7.42
N ARG A 62 -20.93 16.79 7.97
CA ARG A 62 -21.09 16.66 9.43
C ARG A 62 -20.28 15.51 10.00
N LEU A 63 -20.19 14.38 9.29
CA LEU A 63 -19.35 13.26 9.74
C LEU A 63 -17.88 13.65 9.79
N LEU A 64 -17.36 14.33 8.76
CA LEU A 64 -15.99 14.84 8.73
C LEU A 64 -15.70 15.83 9.88
N GLN A 65 -16.66 16.71 10.19
CA GLN A 65 -16.49 17.73 11.24
C GLN A 65 -16.64 17.21 12.67
N HIS A 66 -17.49 16.19 12.87
CA HIS A 66 -17.95 15.83 14.22
C HIS A 66 -17.75 14.36 14.60
N SER A 67 -17.29 13.50 13.69
CA SER A 67 -17.05 12.09 14.00
C SER A 67 -15.62 11.68 13.65
N ALA A 68 -14.79 11.50 14.69
CA ALA A 68 -13.43 10.99 14.53
C ALA A 68 -13.38 9.59 13.88
N SER A 69 -14.37 8.73 14.14
CA SER A 69 -14.43 7.38 13.59
C SER A 69 -14.99 7.35 12.16
N TYR A 70 -16.23 7.81 11.97
CA TYR A 70 -16.89 7.74 10.66
C TYR A 70 -16.31 8.78 9.68
N GLY A 71 -16.12 10.01 10.15
CA GLY A 71 -15.43 11.03 9.37
C GLY A 71 -14.00 10.63 9.07
N GLY A 72 -13.33 9.95 10.01
CA GLY A 72 -12.00 9.39 9.77
C GLY A 72 -11.97 8.37 8.62
N GLY A 73 -12.91 7.43 8.62
CA GLY A 73 -13.07 6.47 7.52
C GLY A 73 -13.38 7.12 6.17
N LEU A 74 -14.33 8.07 6.14
CA LEU A 74 -14.67 8.79 4.91
C LEU A 74 -13.50 9.64 4.39
N ALA A 75 -12.81 10.38 5.26
CA ALA A 75 -11.64 11.17 4.89
C ALA A 75 -10.54 10.28 4.28
N ALA A 76 -10.27 9.12 4.89
CA ALA A 76 -9.27 8.18 4.38
C ALA A 76 -9.65 7.62 2.99
N LEU A 77 -10.93 7.38 2.74
CA LEU A 77 -11.47 6.91 1.46
C LEU A 77 -11.43 7.98 0.39
N MET A 78 -11.91 9.18 0.71
CA MET A 78 -11.90 10.34 -0.19
C MET A 78 -10.47 10.71 -0.61
N ALA A 79 -9.52 10.72 0.34
CA ALA A 79 -8.11 11.01 0.05
C ALA A 79 -7.44 9.98 -0.90
N ARG A 80 -8.06 8.81 -1.08
CA ARG A 80 -7.62 7.74 -1.98
C ARG A 80 -8.45 7.65 -3.26
N GLY A 81 -9.14 8.73 -3.63
CA GLY A 81 -9.98 8.78 -4.83
C GLY A 81 -11.33 8.09 -4.68
N GLY A 82 -11.73 7.75 -3.46
CA GLY A 82 -13.03 7.15 -3.18
C GLY A 82 -13.10 5.64 -3.34
N VAL A 83 -12.00 4.95 -3.70
CA VAL A 83 -11.91 3.49 -3.78
C VAL A 83 -10.61 2.98 -3.13
N MET A 84 -10.71 1.92 -2.31
CA MET A 84 -9.54 1.21 -1.79
C MET A 84 -9.85 -0.24 -1.36
N PRO A 85 -8.84 -1.10 -1.15
CA PRO A 85 -9.02 -2.41 -0.55
C PRO A 85 -9.55 -2.29 0.88
N VAL A 86 -10.46 -3.18 1.29
CA VAL A 86 -10.98 -3.21 2.68
C VAL A 86 -9.84 -3.32 3.69
N ARG A 87 -8.85 -4.17 3.40
CA ARG A 87 -7.66 -4.32 4.24
C ARG A 87 -6.88 -3.01 4.45
N HIS A 88 -6.83 -2.11 3.46
CA HIS A 88 -6.20 -0.79 3.59
C HIS A 88 -7.10 0.20 4.33
N PHE A 89 -8.41 0.11 4.16
CA PHE A 89 -9.37 0.90 4.93
C PHE A 89 -9.21 0.65 6.44
N LEU A 90 -9.03 -0.61 6.83
CA LEU A 90 -8.81 -0.99 8.24
C LEU A 90 -7.50 -0.43 8.84
N ILE A 91 -6.56 0.02 8.00
CA ILE A 91 -5.34 0.73 8.43
C ILE A 91 -5.59 2.24 8.49
N ALA A 92 -6.18 2.79 7.42
CA ALA A 92 -6.22 4.22 7.15
C ALA A 92 -7.39 4.96 7.84
N CYS A 93 -8.47 4.27 8.20
CA CYS A 93 -9.67 4.91 8.80
C CYS A 93 -9.43 5.53 10.19
N GLY A 94 -8.28 5.27 10.81
CA GLY A 94 -7.88 5.84 12.09
C GLY A 94 -8.53 5.19 13.32
N ALA A 95 -9.35 4.16 13.13
CA ALA A 95 -9.99 3.41 14.20
C ALA A 95 -9.14 2.18 14.63
N PRO A 96 -9.21 1.76 15.91
CA PRO A 96 -8.51 0.58 16.38
C PRO A 96 -9.21 -0.69 15.89
N MET A 97 -8.48 -1.81 15.81
CA MET A 97 -9.03 -3.13 15.52
C MET A 97 -9.92 -3.63 16.66
N ALA A 98 -9.53 -3.38 17.90
CA ALA A 98 -10.34 -3.66 19.09
C ALA A 98 -9.87 -2.81 20.28
N GLN A 99 -10.72 -1.93 20.80
CA GLN A 99 -10.40 -1.11 21.98
C GLN A 99 -11.68 -0.67 22.71
N LYS A 100 -11.70 -0.82 24.03
CA LYS A 100 -12.85 -0.45 24.87
C LYS A 100 -13.15 1.05 24.73
N GLY A 101 -14.42 1.39 24.49
CA GLY A 101 -14.88 2.78 24.33
C GLY A 101 -14.68 3.36 22.93
N HIS A 102 -14.11 2.59 22.00
CA HIS A 102 -13.93 2.97 20.61
C HIS A 102 -14.73 2.03 19.70
N ILE A 103 -15.11 2.55 18.52
CA ILE A 103 -15.71 1.73 17.47
C ILE A 103 -14.56 1.02 16.75
N PRO A 104 -14.59 -0.32 16.62
CA PRO A 104 -13.60 -1.06 15.84
C PRO A 104 -13.58 -0.63 14.38
N ALA A 105 -12.43 -0.71 13.70
CA ALA A 105 -12.30 -0.37 12.27
C ALA A 105 -13.33 -1.11 11.39
N GLN A 106 -13.54 -2.42 11.62
CA GLN A 106 -14.60 -3.17 10.95
C GLN A 106 -15.99 -2.62 11.28
N GLY A 107 -16.24 -2.27 12.55
CA GLY A 107 -17.50 -1.65 12.95
C GLY A 107 -17.73 -0.24 12.37
N VAL A 108 -16.67 0.48 11.97
CA VAL A 108 -16.79 1.71 11.19
C VAL A 108 -17.30 1.38 9.79
N LEU A 109 -16.67 0.42 9.11
CA LEU A 109 -17.08 -0.06 7.79
C LEU A 109 -18.53 -0.52 7.78
N ASP A 110 -18.90 -1.43 8.68
CA ASP A 110 -20.24 -2.03 8.72
C ASP A 110 -21.34 -0.96 8.90
N ARG A 111 -21.07 0.07 9.70
CA ARG A 111 -22.03 1.16 9.95
C ARG A 111 -22.10 2.16 8.80
N LEU A 112 -20.98 2.45 8.13
CA LEU A 112 -20.97 3.26 6.91
C LEU A 112 -21.76 2.53 5.80
N LYS A 113 -21.56 1.22 5.65
CA LYS A 113 -22.29 0.37 4.71
C LYS A 113 -23.79 0.33 5.03
N SER A 114 -24.14 0.13 6.30
CA SER A 114 -25.54 0.17 6.77
C SER A 114 -26.21 1.53 6.54
N ALA A 115 -25.43 2.61 6.51
CA ALA A 115 -25.89 3.96 6.21
C ALA A 115 -25.83 4.32 4.72
N GLN A 116 -25.49 3.36 3.85
CA GLN A 116 -25.38 3.50 2.39
C GLN A 116 -24.39 4.59 1.93
N LEU A 117 -23.43 4.95 2.77
CA LEU A 117 -22.35 5.88 2.39
C LEU A 117 -21.25 5.20 1.60
N VAL A 118 -21.14 3.88 1.71
CA VAL A 118 -20.13 3.05 1.07
C VAL A 118 -20.73 1.72 0.63
N THR A 119 -20.16 1.15 -0.42
CA THR A 119 -20.46 -0.19 -0.93
C THR A 119 -19.18 -1.01 -0.92
N CYS A 120 -19.31 -2.33 -0.74
CA CYS A 120 -18.21 -3.27 -0.91
C CYS A 120 -18.44 -4.08 -2.19
N PHE A 121 -17.36 -4.41 -2.87
CA PHE A 121 -17.37 -5.24 -4.06
C PHE A 121 -16.03 -5.97 -4.16
N ASP A 122 -16.03 -7.14 -4.79
CA ASP A 122 -14.78 -7.84 -5.09
C ASP A 122 -14.22 -7.34 -6.42
N ALA A 123 -13.00 -6.79 -6.38
CA ALA A 123 -12.28 -6.36 -7.56
C ALA A 123 -11.30 -7.47 -8.00
N PRO A 124 -11.43 -8.01 -9.23
CA PRO A 124 -10.45 -8.95 -9.78
C PRO A 124 -9.01 -8.43 -9.65
N GLY A 125 -8.08 -9.32 -9.26
CA GLY A 125 -6.67 -8.99 -9.07
C GLY A 125 -6.32 -8.17 -7.82
N ILE A 126 -7.30 -7.60 -7.11
CA ILE A 126 -7.08 -6.76 -5.92
C ILE A 126 -7.70 -7.40 -4.65
N GLY A 127 -8.89 -7.98 -4.78
CA GLY A 127 -9.70 -8.53 -3.69
C GLY A 127 -10.84 -7.61 -3.25
N GLU A 128 -11.39 -7.84 -2.05
CA GLU A 128 -12.50 -7.06 -1.51
C GLU A 128 -12.11 -5.57 -1.36
N CYS A 129 -12.87 -4.72 -2.04
CA CYS A 129 -12.72 -3.29 -2.09
C CYS A 129 -13.95 -2.58 -1.53
N ILE A 130 -13.75 -1.32 -1.15
CA ILE A 130 -14.78 -0.38 -0.72
C ILE A 130 -14.77 0.83 -1.66
N GLU A 131 -15.95 1.33 -2.02
CA GLU A 131 -16.15 2.57 -2.77
C GLU A 131 -17.15 3.50 -2.09
N LEU A 132 -17.17 4.78 -2.49
CA LEU A 132 -18.17 5.76 -2.07
C LEU A 132 -19.45 5.62 -2.92
N ALA A 133 -20.47 4.97 -2.35
CA ALA A 133 -21.69 4.52 -3.06
C ALA A 133 -22.47 5.59 -3.85
N GLN A 134 -22.26 6.88 -3.58
CA GLN A 134 -23.02 8.00 -4.19
C GLN A 134 -22.14 8.95 -5.00
N THR A 135 -20.82 8.79 -4.97
CA THR A 135 -19.87 9.73 -5.59
C THR A 135 -18.85 9.07 -6.49
N VAL A 136 -18.55 7.80 -6.28
CA VAL A 136 -17.54 7.08 -7.05
C VAL A 136 -18.08 5.72 -7.43
N GLU A 137 -18.08 5.44 -8.73
CA GLU A 137 -18.26 4.10 -9.27
C GLU A 137 -16.88 3.56 -9.63
N ALA A 138 -16.55 2.36 -9.14
CA ALA A 138 -15.31 1.65 -9.47
C ALA A 138 -15.31 1.15 -10.93
N THR A 139 -15.29 2.10 -11.87
CA THR A 139 -15.07 1.86 -13.29
C THR A 139 -13.67 1.28 -13.54
N PRO A 140 -13.41 0.66 -14.71
CA PRO A 140 -12.07 0.19 -15.07
C PRO A 140 -10.99 1.27 -14.89
N TRP A 141 -11.33 2.53 -15.17
CA TRP A 141 -10.42 3.66 -14.98
C TRP A 141 -10.04 3.88 -13.50
N GLU A 142 -11.01 3.90 -12.58
CA GLU A 142 -10.73 4.07 -11.15
C GLU A 142 -9.97 2.86 -10.58
N LEU A 143 -10.25 1.65 -11.06
CA LEU A 143 -9.54 0.44 -10.66
C LEU A 143 -8.09 0.44 -11.16
N ASN A 144 -7.82 0.94 -12.35
CA ASN A 144 -6.44 1.11 -12.85
C ASN A 144 -5.68 2.16 -12.04
N ARG A 145 -6.31 3.28 -11.67
CA ARG A 145 -5.71 4.26 -10.75
C ARG A 145 -5.42 3.67 -9.38
N LEU A 146 -6.32 2.84 -8.87
CA LEU A 146 -6.13 2.10 -7.63
C LEU A 146 -4.91 1.18 -7.72
N ARG A 147 -4.83 0.32 -8.75
CA ARG A 147 -3.68 -0.60 -8.98
C ARG A 147 -2.37 0.16 -9.06
N ALA A 148 -2.33 1.24 -9.83
CA ALA A 148 -1.16 2.09 -9.97
C ALA A 148 -0.68 2.63 -8.61
N ARG A 149 -1.59 3.15 -7.78
CA ARG A 149 -1.25 3.60 -6.43
C ARG A 149 -0.73 2.45 -5.56
N LEU A 150 -1.42 1.30 -5.54
CA LEU A 150 -1.03 0.16 -4.71
C LEU A 150 0.38 -0.33 -5.04
N ASN A 151 0.69 -0.46 -6.34
CA ASN A 151 2.01 -0.89 -6.82
C ASN A 151 3.11 0.12 -6.46
N THR A 152 2.87 1.42 -6.67
CA THR A 152 3.86 2.44 -6.29
C THR A 152 4.04 2.52 -4.77
N GLU A 153 2.96 2.46 -4.00
CA GLU A 153 3.03 2.47 -2.54
C GLU A 153 3.77 1.24 -1.99
N ALA A 154 3.65 0.08 -2.62
CA ALA A 154 4.44 -1.10 -2.26
C ALA A 154 5.96 -0.86 -2.46
N VAL A 155 6.36 -0.21 -3.56
CA VAL A 155 7.77 0.19 -3.77
C VAL A 155 8.22 1.23 -2.74
N LEU A 156 7.38 2.22 -2.45
CA LEU A 156 7.67 3.22 -1.43
C LEU A 156 7.86 2.58 -0.06
N LEU A 157 7.01 1.65 0.33
CA LEU A 157 7.10 0.96 1.62
C LEU A 157 8.40 0.15 1.74
N SER A 158 8.84 -0.50 0.66
CA SER A 158 10.16 -1.13 0.60
C SER A 158 11.29 -0.11 0.78
N ALA A 159 11.21 1.05 0.12
CA ALA A 159 12.20 2.12 0.31
C ALA A 159 12.23 2.67 1.74
N VAL A 160 11.06 2.85 2.38
CA VAL A 160 10.96 3.30 3.78
C VAL A 160 11.54 2.24 4.71
N LYS A 161 11.27 0.95 4.47
CA LYS A 161 11.86 -0.17 5.21
C LYS A 161 13.39 -0.15 5.14
N ASP A 162 13.96 0.01 3.95
CA ASP A 162 15.42 0.07 3.76
C ASP A 162 16.02 1.30 4.41
N TRP A 163 15.40 2.47 4.24
CA TRP A 163 15.82 3.70 4.90
C TRP A 163 15.84 3.54 6.42
N ALA A 164 14.77 2.99 7.00
CA ALA A 164 14.70 2.76 8.44
C ALA A 164 15.76 1.77 8.93
N ARG A 165 16.04 0.71 8.17
CA ARG A 165 17.09 -0.28 8.46
C ARG A 165 18.49 0.33 8.37
N ASN A 166 18.77 1.07 7.31
CA ASN A 166 20.09 1.68 7.05
C ASN A 166 20.45 2.74 8.09
N LEU A 167 19.45 3.42 8.66
CA LEU A 167 19.62 4.36 9.77
C LEU A 167 19.56 3.69 11.16
N ALA A 168 19.43 2.36 11.23
CA ALA A 168 19.24 1.61 12.47
C ALA A 168 18.05 2.11 13.32
N LEU A 169 17.03 2.69 12.69
CA LEU A 169 15.80 3.11 13.37
C LEU A 169 14.97 1.91 13.82
N VAL A 170 15.14 0.76 13.17
CA VAL A 170 14.43 -0.49 13.44
C VAL A 170 15.40 -1.67 13.48
N SER A 171 15.02 -2.72 14.20
CA SER A 171 15.72 -4.00 14.16
C SER A 171 15.47 -4.68 12.82
N TYR A 172 16.55 -5.11 12.17
CA TYR A 172 16.59 -5.49 10.75
C TYR A 172 15.52 -6.53 10.36
N ASN A 173 15.34 -7.58 11.17
CA ASN A 173 14.43 -8.70 10.90
C ASN A 173 13.00 -8.50 11.42
N THR A 174 12.68 -7.34 12.02
CA THR A 174 11.38 -7.10 12.66
C THR A 174 10.43 -6.23 11.85
N VAL A 175 10.85 -5.81 10.65
CA VAL A 175 10.06 -4.90 9.82
C VAL A 175 8.98 -5.69 9.09
N ALA A 176 7.72 -5.38 9.39
CA ALA A 176 6.55 -5.92 8.71
C ALA A 176 5.91 -4.84 7.81
N LEU A 177 5.49 -5.22 6.62
CA LEU A 177 4.80 -4.38 5.65
C LEU A 177 3.36 -4.89 5.47
N ARG A 178 2.43 -4.00 5.10
CA ARG A 178 1.10 -4.45 4.68
C ARG A 178 1.21 -5.33 3.44
N ASP A 179 0.29 -6.27 3.31
CA ASP A 179 0.12 -7.14 2.15
C ASP A 179 1.30 -8.09 1.84
N THR A 180 2.25 -8.28 2.77
CA THR A 180 3.36 -9.25 2.59
C THR A 180 3.15 -10.58 3.31
N ASP A 181 2.47 -10.57 4.44
CA ASP A 181 2.22 -11.76 5.28
C ASP A 181 0.70 -11.96 5.48
N ASP A 182 0.29 -13.09 6.07
CA ASP A 182 -1.13 -13.44 6.34
C ASP A 182 -1.87 -12.47 7.29
N GLY A 183 -1.25 -11.36 7.70
CA GLY A 183 -1.83 -10.34 8.55
C GLY A 183 -1.29 -8.94 8.29
N GLN A 184 -2.02 -7.94 8.79
CA GLN A 184 -1.60 -6.54 8.71
C GLN A 184 -0.61 -6.19 9.82
N PRO A 185 0.45 -5.41 9.55
CA PRO A 185 1.39 -4.95 10.57
C PRO A 185 0.66 -4.26 11.71
N ARG A 186 0.98 -4.61 12.96
CA ARG A 186 0.21 -4.16 14.12
C ARG A 186 1.10 -3.73 15.27
N VAL A 187 0.79 -2.57 15.84
CA VAL A 187 1.34 -2.11 17.12
C VAL A 187 0.17 -1.67 18.01
N GLY A 188 0.09 -2.23 19.21
CA GLY A 188 -1.04 -2.05 20.10
C GLY A 188 -2.33 -2.59 19.48
N THR A 189 -3.35 -1.74 19.42
CA THR A 189 -4.68 -2.06 18.87
C THR A 189 -4.86 -1.59 17.43
N PHE A 190 -3.82 -1.04 16.77
CA PHE A 190 -3.92 -0.43 15.45
C PHE A 190 -3.06 -1.17 14.42
N ASN A 191 -3.59 -1.34 13.21
CA ASN A 191 -2.82 -1.78 12.05
C ASN A 191 -2.07 -0.60 11.42
N TRP A 192 -0.98 -0.82 10.70
CA TRP A 192 -0.13 0.19 10.04
C TRP A 192 0.34 -0.31 8.68
N ASP A 193 0.76 0.59 7.80
CA ASP A 193 1.34 0.17 6.53
C ASP A 193 2.73 -0.45 6.72
N LEU A 194 3.48 0.02 7.73
CA LEU A 194 4.78 -0.51 8.14
C LEU A 194 4.95 -0.42 9.65
N THR A 195 5.52 -1.47 10.24
CA THR A 195 5.96 -1.48 11.65
C THR A 195 7.35 -2.08 11.79
N GLY A 196 8.11 -1.66 12.80
CA GLY A 196 9.37 -2.31 13.18
C GLY A 196 9.74 -2.01 14.63
N ALA A 197 10.32 -2.99 15.33
CA ALA A 197 10.79 -2.79 16.70
C ALA A 197 12.03 -1.90 16.71
N SER A 198 12.10 -0.94 17.63
CA SER A 198 13.23 0.00 17.74
C SER A 198 13.92 -0.08 19.09
N TYR A 199 15.26 -0.10 19.05
CA TYR A 199 16.13 -0.11 20.22
C TYR A 199 16.87 1.21 20.43
N LEU A 200 16.49 2.26 19.70
CA LEU A 200 17.04 3.60 19.90
C LEU A 200 16.71 4.12 21.31
N GLY A 201 17.71 4.75 21.94
CA GLY A 201 17.62 5.27 23.31
C GLY A 201 16.30 5.99 23.63
N PRO A 202 15.86 6.98 22.80
CA PRO A 202 14.62 7.72 23.04
C PRO A 202 13.34 6.87 23.04
N LEU A 203 13.31 5.77 22.27
CA LEU A 203 12.15 4.91 22.11
C LEU A 203 12.13 3.74 23.10
N THR A 204 13.28 3.38 23.64
CA THR A 204 13.39 2.27 24.58
C THR A 204 12.96 2.65 25.99
N GLN A 205 12.44 1.67 26.71
CA GLN A 205 12.02 1.81 28.10
C GLN A 205 12.64 0.70 28.94
N TRP A 206 12.89 0.96 30.22
CA TRP A 206 13.28 -0.09 31.16
C TRP A 206 12.05 -0.70 31.81
N ASP A 207 11.85 -2.00 31.66
CA ASP A 207 10.85 -2.75 32.41
C ASP A 207 11.45 -3.16 33.75
N LYS A 208 11.05 -2.46 34.82
CA LYS A 208 11.53 -2.72 36.19
C LYS A 208 11.11 -4.11 36.69
N ALA A 209 9.93 -4.59 36.31
CA ALA A 209 9.40 -5.86 36.80
C ALA A 209 10.10 -7.05 36.15
N ALA A 210 10.40 -6.95 34.85
CA ALA A 210 11.10 -8.00 34.10
C ALA A 210 12.62 -7.81 34.04
N ASN A 211 13.16 -6.80 34.73
CA ASN A 211 14.57 -6.38 34.73
C ASN A 211 15.21 -6.38 33.34
N LYS A 212 14.50 -5.86 32.34
CA LYS A 212 14.93 -5.90 30.93
C LYS A 212 14.56 -4.63 30.17
N LYS A 213 15.32 -4.34 29.12
CA LYS A 213 15.02 -3.25 28.19
C LYS A 213 13.86 -3.67 27.27
N LYS A 214 12.77 -2.90 27.28
CA LYS A 214 11.64 -3.04 26.38
C LYS A 214 11.85 -2.14 25.15
N PRO A 215 11.75 -2.69 23.92
CA PRO A 215 11.87 -1.87 22.71
C PRO A 215 10.67 -0.93 22.57
N GLY A 216 10.91 0.17 21.85
CA GLY A 216 9.83 0.95 21.25
C GLY A 216 9.53 0.46 19.84
N TYR A 217 8.82 1.26 19.06
CA TYR A 217 8.44 0.93 17.69
C TYR A 217 8.64 2.12 16.76
N LEU A 218 8.93 1.84 15.50
CA LEU A 218 8.66 2.75 14.40
C LEU A 218 7.37 2.26 13.72
N VAL A 219 6.45 3.18 13.48
CA VAL A 219 5.21 2.91 12.74
C VAL A 219 5.06 3.95 11.63
N CYS A 220 4.61 3.50 10.47
CA CYS A 220 4.51 4.35 9.29
C CYS A 220 3.26 4.02 8.48
N ASP A 221 2.54 5.07 8.06
CA ASP A 221 1.51 4.99 7.02
C ASP A 221 1.93 5.87 5.83
N VAL A 222 1.44 5.51 4.63
CA VAL A 222 1.77 6.18 3.38
C VAL A 222 0.51 6.58 2.59
N LEU A 223 0.63 7.67 1.83
CA LEU A 223 -0.40 8.11 0.89
C LEU A 223 0.24 8.85 -0.29
N LEU A 224 0.21 8.22 -1.46
CA LEU A 224 0.73 8.81 -2.71
C LEU A 224 -0.37 9.39 -3.61
N GLY A 225 0.02 10.32 -4.48
CA GLY A 225 -0.83 10.90 -5.52
C GLY A 225 -1.62 12.14 -5.11
N VAL A 226 -1.43 12.64 -3.88
CA VAL A 226 -2.11 13.83 -3.35
C VAL A 226 -1.16 14.72 -2.57
N ASN A 227 -1.49 16.01 -2.50
CA ASN A 227 -0.90 16.94 -1.55
C ASN A 227 -1.77 16.94 -0.28
N VAL A 228 -1.34 16.23 0.75
CA VAL A 228 -2.19 15.86 1.90
C VAL A 228 -2.67 17.08 2.66
N ALA A 229 -4.00 17.21 2.79
CA ALA A 229 -4.66 18.24 3.57
C ALA A 229 -4.89 17.81 5.03
N ALA A 230 -5.12 18.78 5.92
CA ALA A 230 -5.25 18.53 7.35
C ALA A 230 -6.36 17.53 7.71
N HIS A 231 -7.51 17.60 7.03
CA HIS A 231 -8.62 16.68 7.24
C HIS A 231 -8.32 15.24 6.77
N GLU A 232 -7.49 15.09 5.74
CA GLU A 232 -7.04 13.78 5.23
C GLU A 232 -6.00 13.14 6.16
N LEU A 233 -5.19 13.96 6.84
CA LEU A 233 -4.21 13.51 7.83
C LEU A 233 -4.85 13.20 9.20
N GLN A 234 -5.98 13.83 9.53
CA GLN A 234 -6.64 13.70 10.84
C GLN A 234 -6.90 12.25 11.32
N PRO A 235 -7.30 11.28 10.47
CA PRO A 235 -7.48 9.88 10.89
C PRO A 235 -6.17 9.29 11.45
N PHE A 236 -5.05 9.58 10.80
CA PHE A 236 -3.72 9.15 11.26
C PHE A 236 -3.32 9.83 12.58
N ILE A 237 -3.65 11.11 12.76
CA ILE A 237 -3.41 11.83 14.02
C ILE A 237 -4.22 11.22 15.17
N ASN A 238 -5.49 10.90 14.93
CA ASN A 238 -6.37 10.26 15.92
C ASN A 238 -5.82 8.90 16.35
N LYS A 239 -5.36 8.10 15.38
CA LYS A 239 -4.67 6.82 15.57
C LYS A 239 -3.41 6.99 16.41
N CYS A 240 -2.53 7.92 16.06
CA CYS A 240 -1.29 8.22 16.79
C CYS A 240 -1.53 8.63 18.24
N THR A 241 -2.47 9.55 18.47
CA THR A 241 -2.83 10.03 19.81
C THR A 241 -3.46 8.93 20.67
N SER A 242 -4.35 8.12 20.07
CA SER A 242 -4.97 6.99 20.77
C SER A 242 -3.96 5.92 21.14
N LEU A 243 -3.00 5.60 20.27
CA LEU A 243 -1.94 4.63 20.54
C LEU A 243 -1.09 5.06 21.74
N ARG A 244 -0.71 6.34 21.81
CA ARG A 244 0.11 6.88 22.91
C ARG A 244 -0.60 6.83 24.27
N ALA A 245 -1.92 6.80 24.29
CA ALA A 245 -2.70 6.66 25.52
C ALA A 245 -2.70 5.22 26.08
N LEU A 246 -2.23 4.23 25.33
CA LEU A 246 -2.19 2.84 25.77
C LEU A 246 -0.97 2.56 26.66
N ALA A 247 -1.22 2.39 27.96
CA ALA A 247 -0.16 2.19 28.96
C ALA A 247 0.76 0.97 28.73
N LYS A 248 0.30 -0.04 27.97
CA LYS A 248 1.06 -1.28 27.72
C LYS A 248 1.88 -1.25 26.42
N VAL A 249 1.70 -0.22 25.59
CA VAL A 249 2.42 -0.07 24.31
C VAL A 249 3.73 0.68 24.55
N GLY A 250 4.81 0.25 23.89
CA GLY A 250 6.10 0.94 23.95
C GLY A 250 6.04 2.32 23.27
N ARG A 251 7.06 3.16 23.47
CA ARG A 251 7.12 4.45 22.76
C ARG A 251 7.21 4.21 21.25
N CYS A 252 6.54 5.07 20.49
CA CYS A 252 6.47 4.93 19.04
C CYS A 252 7.02 6.19 18.36
N MET A 253 7.92 6.01 17.39
CA MET A 253 8.18 7.01 16.37
C MET A 253 7.14 6.83 15.27
N GLN A 254 6.34 7.88 15.03
CA GLN A 254 5.19 7.86 14.13
C GLN A 254 5.50 8.71 12.91
N ILE A 255 5.48 8.08 11.74
CA ILE A 255 5.84 8.70 10.45
C ILE A 255 4.64 8.62 9.52
N PHE A 256 4.34 9.71 8.82
CA PHE A 256 3.44 9.69 7.67
C PHE A 256 4.27 10.06 6.45
N VAL A 257 4.17 9.29 5.36
CA VAL A 257 4.93 9.57 4.12
C VAL A 257 3.95 9.90 2.99
N ALA A 258 4.15 11.05 2.35
CA ALA A 258 3.31 11.49 1.23
C ALA A 258 4.14 12.13 0.10
N ASP A 259 3.49 12.49 -1.00
CA ASP A 259 4.13 13.34 -2.03
C ASP A 259 4.33 14.78 -1.55
N GLY A 260 3.40 15.27 -0.72
CA GLY A 260 3.43 16.61 -0.17
C GLY A 260 2.37 16.81 0.91
N TYR A 261 2.42 17.97 1.56
CA TYR A 261 1.46 18.42 2.57
C TYR A 261 1.03 19.85 2.28
N THR A 262 -0.22 20.19 2.56
CA THR A 262 -0.60 21.60 2.75
C THR A 262 0.10 22.16 4.00
N PRO A 263 0.28 23.50 4.10
CA PRO A 263 0.88 24.11 5.28
C PRO A 263 0.19 23.71 6.59
N GLU A 264 -1.14 23.61 6.58
CA GLU A 264 -1.95 23.25 7.74
C GLU A 264 -1.74 21.78 8.12
N ALA A 265 -1.65 20.89 7.15
CA ALA A 265 -1.39 19.47 7.40
C ALA A 265 0.01 19.25 7.97
N PHE A 266 1.01 19.95 7.45
CA PHE A 266 2.38 19.90 7.94
C PHE A 266 2.48 20.41 9.39
N ALA A 267 1.81 21.53 9.69
CA ALA A 267 1.72 22.06 11.06
C ALA A 267 1.02 21.07 12.00
N LEU A 268 -0.13 20.53 11.59
CA LEU A 268 -0.90 19.55 12.36
C LEU A 268 -0.05 18.32 12.73
N ALA A 269 0.73 17.80 11.78
CA ALA A 269 1.63 16.67 12.02
C ALA A 269 2.67 17.01 13.12
N ARG A 270 3.35 18.16 12.98
CA ARG A 270 4.39 18.60 13.90
C ARG A 270 3.86 18.84 15.31
N GLU A 271 2.72 19.52 15.43
CA GLU A 271 2.06 19.79 16.71
C GLU A 271 1.68 18.50 17.45
N ASN A 272 1.42 17.42 16.71
CA ASN A 272 1.05 16.12 17.26
C ASN A 272 2.23 15.14 17.40
N GLY A 273 3.48 15.61 17.22
CA GLY A 273 4.69 14.80 17.38
C GLY A 273 4.84 13.69 16.32
N VAL A 274 4.24 13.88 15.15
CA VAL A 274 4.39 13.02 13.97
C VAL A 274 5.51 13.58 13.10
N VAL A 275 6.24 12.69 12.41
CA VAL A 275 7.20 13.07 11.36
C VAL A 275 6.46 13.16 10.01
N PRO A 276 6.19 14.38 9.48
CA PRO A 276 5.61 14.55 8.14
C PRO A 276 6.72 14.41 7.08
N ALA A 277 6.99 13.17 6.67
CA ALA A 277 7.98 12.89 5.66
C ALA A 277 7.37 12.99 4.25
N THR A 278 8.16 13.44 3.28
CA THR A 278 7.84 13.33 1.86
C THR A 278 8.79 12.35 1.16
N THR A 279 8.36 11.82 0.02
CA THR A 279 9.25 11.04 -0.87
C THR A 279 10.53 11.81 -1.20
N THR A 280 10.43 13.13 -1.37
CA THR A 280 11.58 14.01 -1.63
C THR A 280 12.48 14.18 -0.40
N SER A 281 11.93 14.35 0.80
CA SER A 281 12.74 14.54 2.01
C SER A 281 13.47 13.27 2.44
N LEU A 282 12.88 12.08 2.18
CA LEU A 282 13.47 10.80 2.57
C LEU A 282 14.51 10.31 1.55
N PHE A 283 14.22 10.45 0.25
CA PHE A 283 14.98 9.77 -0.82
C PHE A 283 15.56 10.72 -1.87
N GLY A 284 15.32 12.03 -1.74
CA GLY A 284 15.74 13.03 -2.71
C GLY A 284 14.79 13.16 -3.91
N LEU A 285 15.03 14.21 -4.70
CA LEU A 285 14.14 14.61 -5.79
C LEU A 285 14.07 13.57 -6.92
N GLU A 286 15.17 12.88 -7.22
CA GLU A 286 15.23 11.93 -8.33
C GLU A 286 14.36 10.70 -8.08
N VAL A 287 14.44 10.12 -6.88
CA VAL A 287 13.61 8.96 -6.48
C VAL A 287 12.14 9.38 -6.39
N ALA A 288 11.85 10.54 -5.82
CA ALA A 288 10.48 11.07 -5.76
C ALA A 288 9.88 11.28 -7.16
N LYS A 289 10.66 11.81 -8.12
CA LYS A 289 10.22 11.91 -9.52
C LYS A 289 9.99 10.54 -10.14
N ALA A 290 10.85 9.55 -9.88
CA ALA A 290 10.69 8.20 -10.41
C ALA A 290 9.44 7.49 -9.88
N LEU A 291 9.09 7.64 -8.59
CA LEU A 291 7.85 7.09 -8.02
C LEU A 291 6.59 7.73 -8.62
N ARG A 292 6.60 9.05 -8.85
CA ARG A 292 5.48 9.73 -9.53
C ARG A 292 5.33 9.26 -10.96
N GLU A 293 6.43 9.24 -11.70
CA GLU A 293 6.48 8.76 -13.08
C GLU A 293 5.99 7.31 -13.20
N LEU A 294 6.39 6.44 -12.28
CA LEU A 294 5.89 5.06 -12.19
C LEU A 294 4.37 5.03 -12.05
N THR A 295 3.83 5.82 -11.13
CA THR A 295 2.39 5.89 -10.89
C THR A 295 1.67 6.36 -12.15
N ASP A 296 2.19 7.36 -12.84
CA ASP A 296 1.57 7.92 -14.04
C ASP A 296 1.62 6.93 -15.20
N ILE A 297 2.73 6.20 -15.39
CA ILE A 297 2.80 5.10 -16.34
C ILE A 297 1.71 4.07 -16.02
N LEU A 298 1.65 3.56 -14.78
CA LEU A 298 0.73 2.49 -14.42
C LEU A 298 -0.76 2.90 -14.45
N LYS A 299 -1.07 4.21 -14.38
CA LYS A 299 -2.44 4.73 -14.53
C LYS A 299 -2.92 4.70 -15.97
N ASP A 300 -2.03 4.82 -16.94
CA ASP A 300 -2.39 4.92 -18.35
C ASP A 300 -2.94 3.56 -18.81
N ALA A 301 -4.23 3.51 -19.13
CA ALA A 301 -4.87 2.29 -19.65
C ALA A 301 -4.37 1.92 -21.06
N TYR A 302 -3.83 2.91 -21.78
CA TYR A 302 -3.34 2.79 -23.15
C TYR A 302 -1.83 2.92 -23.22
N LEU A 303 -1.19 2.00 -23.91
CA LEU A 303 0.25 2.07 -24.17
C LEU A 303 0.58 3.18 -25.16
N ARG A 304 1.38 4.14 -24.70
CA ARG A 304 1.98 5.15 -25.56
C ARG A 304 3.26 4.59 -26.18
N THR A 305 3.61 5.10 -27.36
CA THR A 305 4.81 4.66 -28.10
C THR A 305 6.11 4.86 -27.30
N ASP A 306 6.15 5.86 -26.41
CA ASP A 306 7.29 6.19 -25.55
C ASP A 306 7.22 5.56 -24.15
N SER A 307 6.15 4.83 -23.81
CA SER A 307 5.95 4.27 -22.47
C SER A 307 7.11 3.36 -22.04
N PHE A 308 7.72 2.63 -22.98
CA PHE A 308 8.77 1.69 -22.62
C PHE A 308 10.08 2.35 -22.17
N ASP A 309 10.53 3.40 -22.87
CA ASP A 309 11.73 4.14 -22.48
C ASP A 309 11.55 4.81 -21.11
N ARG A 310 10.33 5.32 -20.85
CA ARG A 310 9.95 5.89 -19.55
C ARG A 310 9.98 4.83 -18.44
N VAL A 311 9.40 3.65 -18.69
CA VAL A 311 9.45 2.50 -17.79
C VAL A 311 10.90 2.13 -17.46
N ALA A 312 11.75 1.93 -18.47
CA ALA A 312 13.15 1.56 -18.28
C ALA A 312 13.89 2.60 -17.41
N ALA A 313 13.69 3.90 -17.68
CA ALA A 313 14.31 4.98 -16.92
C ALA A 313 13.83 5.04 -15.45
N VAL A 314 12.56 4.77 -15.19
CA VAL A 314 11.99 4.66 -13.84
C VAL A 314 12.62 3.49 -13.09
N PHE A 315 12.73 2.34 -13.73
CA PHE A 315 13.33 1.15 -13.13
C PHE A 315 14.80 1.33 -12.80
N ASP A 316 15.61 1.87 -13.72
CA ASP A 316 17.03 2.15 -13.46
C ASP A 316 17.17 3.01 -12.20
N LYS A 317 16.31 4.02 -12.03
CA LYS A 317 16.30 4.91 -10.85
C LYS A 317 15.82 4.22 -9.57
N LEU A 318 14.86 3.30 -9.63
CA LEU A 318 14.30 2.62 -8.44
C LEU A 318 15.01 1.30 -8.09
N SER A 319 15.89 0.81 -8.95
CA SER A 319 16.56 -0.50 -8.83
C SER A 319 17.40 -0.68 -7.56
N HIS A 320 17.85 0.41 -6.95
CA HIS A 320 18.63 0.40 -5.71
C HIS A 320 17.78 0.15 -4.45
N ILE A 321 16.45 0.20 -4.56
CA ILE A 321 15.52 -0.08 -3.47
C ILE A 321 15.33 -1.61 -3.39
N GLU A 322 15.66 -2.20 -2.25
CA GLU A 322 15.53 -3.63 -1.99
C GLU A 322 14.06 -4.04 -2.15
N GLY A 323 13.78 -5.08 -2.92
CA GLY A 323 12.41 -5.55 -3.15
C GLY A 323 11.56 -4.70 -4.11
N ALA A 324 12.00 -3.52 -4.55
CA ALA A 324 11.28 -2.74 -5.56
C ALA A 324 11.12 -3.52 -6.88
N ALA A 325 12.18 -4.21 -7.30
CA ALA A 325 12.14 -5.05 -8.49
C ALA A 325 11.11 -6.19 -8.39
N THR A 326 10.91 -6.76 -7.20
CA THR A 326 9.90 -7.81 -6.98
C THR A 326 8.49 -7.23 -7.03
N ASN A 327 8.26 -6.11 -6.35
CA ASN A 327 6.95 -5.45 -6.30
C ASN A 327 6.47 -4.98 -7.67
N LEU A 328 7.39 -4.55 -8.54
CA LEU A 328 7.04 -4.06 -9.88
C LEU A 328 7.09 -5.13 -10.97
N ARG A 329 7.54 -6.35 -10.67
CA ARG A 329 7.80 -7.36 -11.70
C ARG A 329 6.53 -7.76 -12.46
N GLY A 330 5.41 -7.94 -11.74
CA GLY A 330 4.12 -8.31 -12.35
C GLY A 330 3.63 -7.24 -13.31
N ALA A 331 3.40 -6.02 -12.81
CA ALA A 331 2.94 -4.90 -13.62
C ALA A 331 3.89 -4.57 -14.79
N LEU A 332 5.22 -4.64 -14.58
CA LEU A 332 6.18 -4.45 -15.66
C LEU A 332 6.06 -5.53 -16.74
N PHE A 333 5.82 -6.78 -16.33
CA PHE A 333 5.70 -7.88 -17.25
C PHE A 333 4.49 -7.71 -18.17
N GLU A 334 3.34 -7.29 -17.62
CA GLU A 334 2.14 -6.95 -18.38
C GLU A 334 2.44 -5.86 -19.43
N TYR A 335 3.14 -4.80 -19.03
CA TYR A 335 3.59 -3.73 -19.93
C TYR A 335 4.54 -4.23 -21.04
N ILE A 336 5.49 -5.12 -20.71
CA ILE A 336 6.41 -5.73 -21.68
C ILE A 336 5.64 -6.55 -22.71
N VAL A 337 4.72 -7.40 -22.26
CA VAL A 337 3.90 -8.24 -23.14
C VAL A 337 3.06 -7.38 -24.06
N ALA A 338 2.42 -6.36 -23.53
CA ALA A 338 1.56 -5.48 -24.31
C ALA A 338 2.36 -4.64 -25.32
N ASP A 339 3.55 -4.14 -24.98
CA ASP A 339 4.42 -3.46 -25.96
C ASP A 339 4.98 -4.43 -27.02
N LEU A 340 5.31 -5.67 -26.66
CA LEU A 340 5.71 -6.71 -27.62
C LEU A 340 4.61 -6.98 -28.64
N VAL A 341 3.37 -7.12 -28.18
CA VAL A 341 2.22 -7.33 -29.05
C VAL A 341 2.00 -6.12 -29.95
N ARG A 342 2.05 -4.90 -29.39
CA ARG A 342 1.89 -3.65 -30.14
C ARG A 342 2.88 -3.52 -31.30
N GLN A 343 4.14 -3.92 -31.08
CA GLN A 343 5.19 -3.84 -32.11
C GLN A 343 5.04 -4.90 -33.21
N ARG A 344 4.43 -6.06 -32.90
CA ARG A 344 4.31 -7.18 -33.86
C ARG A 344 3.01 -7.17 -34.64
N ASP A 345 1.93 -6.69 -34.01
CA ASP A 345 0.58 -6.74 -34.55
C ASP A 345 0.04 -5.31 -34.72
N PRO A 346 0.48 -4.59 -35.78
CA PRO A 346 0.01 -3.22 -36.03
C PRO A 346 -1.51 -3.21 -36.27
N HIS A 347 -2.14 -2.06 -36.01
CA HIS A 347 -3.60 -1.85 -36.15
C HIS A 347 -4.48 -2.68 -35.18
N THR A 348 -3.91 -3.14 -34.06
CA THR A 348 -4.67 -3.69 -32.93
C THR A 348 -4.93 -2.62 -31.88
N SER A 349 -6.07 -2.72 -31.18
CA SER A 349 -6.23 -2.03 -29.90
C SER A 349 -5.73 -2.94 -28.79
N ILE A 350 -5.05 -2.34 -27.81
CA ILE A 350 -4.44 -3.05 -26.69
C ILE A 350 -4.85 -2.31 -25.43
N ASP A 351 -5.57 -3.03 -24.57
CA ASP A 351 -6.08 -2.52 -23.30
C ASP A 351 -5.47 -3.35 -22.17
N LEU A 352 -4.99 -2.67 -21.12
CA LEU A 352 -4.37 -3.31 -19.95
C LEU A 352 -5.37 -3.43 -18.80
N ASN A 353 -5.31 -4.58 -18.11
CA ASN A 353 -6.05 -4.82 -16.87
C ASN A 353 -7.58 -4.66 -17.01
N GLU A 354 -8.11 -5.08 -18.16
CA GLU A 354 -9.51 -4.96 -18.51
C GLU A 354 -10.37 -5.93 -17.71
N ILE A 355 -11.52 -5.45 -17.21
CA ILE A 355 -12.44 -6.27 -16.41
C ILE A 355 -13.66 -6.63 -17.24
N LEU A 356 -13.79 -7.92 -17.51
CA LEU A 356 -14.96 -8.48 -18.16
C LEU A 356 -15.92 -9.05 -17.12
N LYS A 357 -17.22 -8.76 -17.32
CA LYS A 357 -18.30 -9.22 -16.45
C LYS A 357 -19.24 -10.12 -17.24
N ASP A 358 -19.66 -11.24 -16.66
CA ASP A 358 -20.74 -12.04 -17.23
C ASP A 358 -22.11 -11.59 -16.70
N GLU A 359 -23.19 -12.01 -17.36
CA GLU A 359 -24.56 -11.64 -16.97
C GLU A 359 -24.96 -12.18 -15.58
N ALA A 360 -24.26 -13.20 -15.08
CA ALA A 360 -24.47 -13.76 -13.75
C ALA A 360 -23.73 -12.97 -12.64
N GLY A 361 -23.00 -11.91 -13.00
CA GLY A 361 -22.25 -11.07 -12.08
C GLY A 361 -20.83 -11.55 -11.78
N GLY A 362 -20.37 -12.64 -12.42
CA GLY A 362 -18.99 -13.08 -12.37
C GLY A 362 -18.06 -12.07 -13.04
N GLN A 363 -16.85 -11.91 -12.51
CA GLN A 363 -15.87 -10.95 -13.02
C GLN A 363 -14.52 -11.62 -13.25
N ALA A 364 -13.85 -11.26 -14.33
CA ALA A 364 -12.49 -11.71 -14.65
C ALA A 364 -11.67 -10.56 -15.23
N GLU A 365 -10.43 -10.44 -14.77
CA GLU A 365 -9.44 -9.52 -15.30
C GLU A 365 -8.66 -10.17 -16.45
N VAL A 366 -8.45 -9.40 -17.51
CA VAL A 366 -7.57 -9.73 -18.62
C VAL A 366 -6.37 -8.80 -18.53
N ASP A 367 -5.20 -9.35 -18.22
CA ASP A 367 -3.98 -8.55 -18.01
C ASP A 367 -3.62 -7.74 -19.26
N VAL A 368 -3.67 -8.38 -20.45
CA VAL A 368 -3.56 -7.70 -21.76
C VAL A 368 -4.66 -8.20 -22.70
N LEU A 369 -5.61 -7.32 -23.03
CA LEU A 369 -6.65 -7.57 -24.02
C LEU A 369 -6.21 -7.00 -25.37
N VAL A 370 -6.22 -7.82 -26.42
CA VAL A 370 -5.83 -7.39 -27.76
C VAL A 370 -6.96 -7.63 -28.74
N TYR A 371 -7.46 -6.57 -29.34
CA TYR A 371 -8.54 -6.63 -30.31
C TYR A 371 -8.04 -6.24 -31.70
N HIS A 372 -8.13 -7.19 -32.63
CA HIS A 372 -7.95 -6.94 -34.05
C HIS A 372 -9.33 -6.92 -34.70
N ALA A 373 -9.75 -5.76 -35.17
CA ALA A 373 -11.11 -5.52 -35.64
C ALA A 373 -11.58 -6.60 -36.64
N ASN A 374 -12.71 -7.22 -36.32
CA ASN A 374 -13.36 -8.27 -37.12
C ASN A 374 -12.48 -9.48 -37.48
N GLN A 375 -11.39 -9.73 -36.76
CA GLN A 375 -10.50 -10.86 -37.03
C GLN A 375 -10.29 -11.71 -35.77
N SER A 376 -9.73 -11.13 -34.71
CA SER A 376 -9.36 -11.88 -33.52
C SER A 376 -9.42 -11.05 -32.25
N VAL A 377 -9.65 -11.76 -31.15
CA VAL A 377 -9.52 -11.23 -29.79
C VAL A 377 -8.61 -12.14 -29.01
N ARG A 378 -7.56 -11.57 -28.41
CA ARG A 378 -6.62 -12.31 -27.57
C ARG A 378 -6.77 -11.85 -26.13
N PHE A 379 -6.91 -12.82 -25.24
CA PHE A 379 -6.98 -12.64 -23.81
C PHE A 379 -5.68 -13.16 -23.22
N ILE A 380 -4.75 -12.27 -22.90
CA ILE A 380 -3.41 -12.66 -22.46
C ILE A 380 -3.33 -12.52 -20.95
N GLU A 381 -3.10 -13.65 -20.27
CA GLU A 381 -2.77 -13.73 -18.86
C GLU A 381 -1.24 -13.67 -18.70
N CYS A 382 -0.77 -12.83 -17.80
CA CYS A 382 0.63 -12.49 -17.61
C CYS A 382 1.12 -12.93 -16.23
N LYS A 383 2.28 -13.61 -16.20
CA LYS A 383 2.97 -13.97 -14.96
C LYS A 383 4.46 -13.65 -15.02
N GLY A 384 4.82 -12.48 -14.49
CA GLY A 384 6.20 -12.03 -14.36
C GLY A 384 6.90 -12.64 -13.14
N TYR A 385 7.70 -13.68 -13.36
CA TYR A 385 8.53 -14.32 -12.34
C TYR A 385 10.02 -14.00 -12.52
N LYS A 386 10.80 -14.16 -11.44
CA LYS A 386 12.26 -14.15 -11.52
C LYS A 386 12.75 -15.28 -12.46
N PRO A 387 13.96 -15.17 -13.03
CA PRO A 387 14.60 -16.29 -13.71
C PRO A 387 14.49 -17.57 -12.87
N ASP A 388 14.15 -18.69 -13.49
CA ASP A 388 13.95 -20.00 -12.87
C ASP A 388 12.79 -20.08 -11.84
N GLY A 389 11.97 -19.03 -11.71
CA GLY A 389 10.78 -19.05 -10.88
C GLY A 389 9.70 -19.95 -11.49
N THR A 390 9.20 -20.91 -10.71
CA THR A 390 8.08 -21.76 -11.13
C THR A 390 6.75 -21.06 -10.84
N VAL A 391 5.87 -21.03 -11.83
CA VAL A 391 4.50 -20.56 -11.65
C VAL A 391 3.71 -21.66 -10.93
N PRO A 392 3.00 -21.37 -9.82
CA PRO A 392 2.19 -22.37 -9.13
C PRO A 392 1.06 -22.92 -10.02
N ASP A 393 0.86 -24.24 -9.98
CA ASP A 393 -0.17 -24.93 -10.76
C ASP A 393 -1.58 -24.39 -10.47
N GLU A 394 -1.85 -23.98 -9.21
CA GLU A 394 -3.14 -23.42 -8.82
C GLU A 394 -3.51 -22.17 -9.65
N MET A 395 -2.52 -21.36 -10.05
CA MET A 395 -2.78 -20.17 -10.87
C MET A 395 -3.30 -20.54 -12.27
N VAL A 396 -2.75 -21.61 -12.86
CA VAL A 396 -3.21 -22.12 -14.14
C VAL A 396 -4.60 -22.75 -14.00
N GLU A 397 -4.84 -23.46 -12.90
CA GLU A 397 -6.17 -24.02 -12.62
C GLU A 397 -7.24 -22.94 -12.49
N VAL A 398 -6.98 -21.86 -11.74
CA VAL A 398 -7.87 -20.71 -11.61
C VAL A 398 -8.10 -20.04 -12.96
N TRP A 399 -7.06 -19.85 -13.76
CA TRP A 399 -7.19 -19.27 -15.10
C TRP A 399 -8.13 -20.09 -16.00
N LEU A 400 -7.91 -21.41 -16.08
CA LEU A 400 -8.70 -22.31 -16.92
C LEU A 400 -10.14 -22.49 -16.41
N LYS A 401 -10.32 -22.71 -15.10
CA LYS A 401 -11.61 -23.12 -14.50
C LYS A 401 -12.50 -21.96 -14.09
N GLU A 402 -11.92 -20.80 -13.79
CA GLU A 402 -12.67 -19.66 -13.24
C GLU A 402 -12.64 -18.47 -14.19
N ARG A 403 -11.47 -18.04 -14.66
CA ARG A 403 -11.32 -16.80 -15.45
C ARG A 403 -11.83 -16.93 -16.88
N ILE A 404 -11.33 -17.92 -17.64
CA ILE A 404 -11.75 -18.12 -19.05
C ILE A 404 -13.27 -18.27 -19.18
N PRO A 405 -13.97 -19.07 -18.34
CA PRO A 405 -15.42 -19.19 -18.44
C PRO A 405 -16.17 -17.87 -18.26
N VAL A 406 -15.73 -16.99 -17.36
CA VAL A 406 -16.33 -15.66 -17.18
C VAL A 406 -16.08 -14.79 -18.41
N MET A 407 -14.83 -14.72 -18.90
CA MET A 407 -14.48 -13.95 -20.10
C MET A 407 -15.33 -14.37 -21.30
N ARG A 408 -15.49 -15.68 -21.50
CA ARG A 408 -16.30 -16.28 -22.59
C ARG A 408 -17.79 -15.98 -22.51
N ARG A 409 -18.32 -15.75 -21.30
CA ARG A 409 -19.74 -15.41 -21.07
C ARG A 409 -20.00 -13.91 -21.04
N SER A 410 -18.96 -13.08 -21.14
CA SER A 410 -19.14 -11.63 -21.18
C SER A 410 -19.96 -11.19 -22.42
N PRO A 411 -20.78 -10.13 -22.31
CA PRO A 411 -21.53 -9.58 -23.46
C PRO A 411 -20.63 -9.22 -24.64
N GLN A 412 -19.41 -8.74 -24.37
CA GLN A 412 -18.41 -8.46 -25.39
C GLN A 412 -18.04 -9.74 -26.14
N ALA A 413 -17.68 -10.81 -25.43
CA ALA A 413 -17.29 -12.08 -26.05
C ALA A 413 -18.44 -12.79 -26.76
N THR A 414 -19.67 -12.63 -26.29
CA THR A 414 -20.85 -13.32 -26.82
C THR A 414 -21.52 -12.58 -27.96
N TRP A 415 -21.44 -11.24 -28.02
CA TRP A 415 -22.08 -10.42 -29.06
C TRP A 415 -21.05 -9.69 -29.92
N GLN A 416 -20.20 -8.86 -29.33
CA GLN A 416 -19.28 -7.99 -30.09
C GLN A 416 -18.17 -8.79 -30.79
N TRP A 417 -17.66 -9.83 -30.13
CA TRP A 417 -16.54 -10.64 -30.58
C TRP A 417 -16.94 -12.06 -30.95
N ARG A 418 -18.24 -12.29 -31.20
CA ARG A 418 -18.80 -13.62 -31.47
C ARG A 418 -18.18 -14.27 -32.71
N GLU A 419 -17.98 -13.47 -33.74
CA GLU A 419 -17.43 -13.90 -35.04
C GLU A 419 -15.90 -13.76 -35.09
N CYS A 420 -15.29 -13.16 -34.06
CA CYS A 420 -13.83 -13.06 -33.97
C CYS A 420 -13.24 -14.40 -33.51
N ARG A 421 -12.06 -14.74 -34.03
CA ARG A 421 -11.25 -15.82 -33.48
C ARG A 421 -10.80 -15.46 -32.06
N GLN A 422 -11.28 -16.18 -31.06
CA GLN A 422 -10.92 -15.96 -29.66
C GLN A 422 -9.73 -16.84 -29.28
N VAL A 423 -8.67 -16.23 -28.73
CA VAL A 423 -7.45 -16.93 -28.32
C VAL A 423 -7.14 -16.57 -26.87
N PHE A 424 -6.96 -17.58 -26.02
CA PHE A 424 -6.56 -17.43 -24.64
C PHE A 424 -5.07 -17.74 -24.53
N GLU A 425 -4.28 -16.73 -24.17
CA GLU A 425 -2.83 -16.85 -24.12
C GLU A 425 -2.32 -16.79 -22.68
N TYR A 426 -1.36 -17.64 -22.33
CA TYR A 426 -0.68 -17.62 -21.03
C TYR A 426 0.80 -17.29 -21.25
N TRP A 427 1.22 -16.11 -20.81
CA TRP A 427 2.57 -15.60 -20.99
C TRP A 427 3.28 -15.55 -19.65
N THR A 428 4.49 -16.11 -19.58
CA THR A 428 5.29 -16.06 -18.36
C THR A 428 6.78 -15.93 -18.67
N SER A 429 7.49 -15.18 -17.82
CA SER A 429 8.96 -15.19 -17.77
C SER A 429 9.51 -16.34 -16.91
N GLY A 430 8.65 -17.03 -16.16
CA GLY A 430 9.00 -18.19 -15.35
C GLY A 430 8.89 -19.50 -16.13
N VAL A 431 8.85 -20.59 -15.38
CA VAL A 431 8.70 -21.95 -15.91
C VAL A 431 7.36 -22.54 -15.45
N LEU A 432 6.62 -23.15 -16.37
CA LEU A 432 5.46 -23.96 -16.04
C LEU A 432 5.89 -25.40 -15.69
N SER A 433 5.25 -26.00 -14.69
CA SER A 433 5.42 -27.41 -14.40
C SER A 433 4.87 -28.28 -15.54
N GLU A 434 5.32 -29.53 -15.64
CA GLU A 434 4.74 -30.51 -16.57
C GLU A 434 3.23 -30.69 -16.34
N ARG A 435 2.78 -30.61 -15.08
CA ARG A 435 1.36 -30.66 -14.73
C ARG A 435 0.61 -29.46 -15.28
N ALA A 436 1.13 -28.25 -15.09
CA ALA A 436 0.51 -27.02 -15.62
C ALA A 436 0.41 -27.05 -17.16
N ARG A 437 1.47 -27.50 -17.84
CA ARG A 437 1.46 -27.70 -19.31
C ARG A 437 0.41 -28.73 -19.72
N GLY A 438 0.34 -29.86 -19.00
CA GLY A 438 -0.65 -30.91 -19.22
C GLY A 438 -2.09 -30.40 -19.10
N LEU A 439 -2.40 -29.63 -18.04
CA LEU A 439 -3.72 -29.04 -17.83
C LEU A 439 -4.16 -28.15 -19.02
N ILE A 440 -3.25 -27.31 -19.54
CA ILE A 440 -3.54 -26.45 -20.69
C ILE A 440 -3.72 -27.29 -21.96
N ALA A 441 -2.86 -28.29 -22.17
CA ALA A 441 -2.91 -29.15 -23.36
C ALA A 441 -4.21 -29.99 -23.40
N ASP A 442 -4.62 -30.55 -22.27
CA ASP A 442 -5.85 -31.33 -22.13
C ASP A 442 -7.08 -30.47 -22.45
N GLU A 443 -7.12 -29.25 -21.92
CA GLU A 443 -8.19 -28.30 -22.18
C GLU A 443 -8.22 -27.85 -23.65
N ALA A 444 -7.05 -27.59 -24.24
CA ALA A 444 -6.91 -27.24 -25.67
C ALA A 444 -7.35 -28.38 -26.59
N ALA A 445 -7.11 -29.64 -26.22
CA ALA A 445 -7.59 -30.80 -26.98
C ALA A 445 -9.11 -30.99 -26.88
N ARG A 446 -9.70 -30.64 -25.73
CA ARG A 446 -11.12 -30.78 -25.42
C ARG A 446 -11.97 -29.71 -26.11
N VAL A 447 -11.47 -28.49 -26.20
CA VAL A 447 -12.24 -27.33 -26.69
C VAL A 447 -12.00 -27.07 -28.18
N ARG A 448 -13.08 -26.75 -28.91
CA ARG A 448 -13.01 -26.39 -30.35
C ARG A 448 -13.46 -24.95 -30.67
N ARG A 449 -13.98 -24.23 -29.67
CA ARG A 449 -14.62 -22.91 -29.85
C ARG A 449 -13.67 -21.72 -29.69
N TYR A 450 -12.48 -21.95 -29.16
CA TYR A 450 -11.44 -20.96 -28.96
C TYR A 450 -10.09 -21.67 -28.90
N ASP A 451 -9.02 -20.91 -29.11
CA ASP A 451 -7.67 -21.43 -29.16
C ASP A 451 -6.89 -21.10 -27.89
N PHE A 452 -5.82 -21.86 -27.66
CA PHE A 452 -4.86 -21.62 -26.60
C PHE A 452 -3.49 -21.30 -27.16
N ARG A 453 -2.74 -20.46 -26.46
CA ARG A 453 -1.32 -20.24 -26.71
C ARG A 453 -0.56 -20.12 -25.39
N VAL A 454 0.62 -20.71 -25.32
CA VAL A 454 1.51 -20.56 -24.16
C VAL A 454 2.82 -19.96 -24.66
N VAL A 455 3.32 -18.94 -23.97
CA VAL A 455 4.61 -18.30 -24.24
C VAL A 455 5.44 -18.31 -22.96
N GLU A 456 6.46 -19.17 -22.91
CA GLU A 456 7.40 -19.31 -21.79
C GLU A 456 8.76 -18.63 -22.11
N GLY A 457 9.69 -18.66 -21.15
CA GLY A 457 10.95 -17.91 -21.16
C GLY A 457 11.78 -17.95 -22.45
N ASP A 458 11.94 -19.11 -23.09
CA ASP A 458 12.75 -19.24 -24.31
C ASP A 458 12.09 -18.57 -25.53
N GLU A 459 10.80 -18.83 -25.75
CA GLU A 459 10.05 -18.17 -26.82
C GLU A 459 9.96 -16.66 -26.55
N LEU A 460 9.66 -16.28 -25.32
CA LEU A 460 9.59 -14.88 -24.92
C LEU A 460 10.92 -14.16 -25.16
N GLY A 461 12.04 -14.80 -24.83
CA GLY A 461 13.37 -14.28 -25.10
C GLY A 461 13.63 -14.06 -26.59
N ARG A 462 13.18 -14.98 -27.46
CA ARG A 462 13.27 -14.80 -28.92
C ARG A 462 12.37 -13.67 -29.40
N LEU A 463 11.14 -13.56 -28.90
CA LEU A 463 10.22 -12.48 -29.24
C LEU A 463 10.83 -11.11 -28.89
N VAL A 464 11.40 -10.97 -27.69
CA VAL A 464 12.08 -9.74 -27.27
C VAL A 464 13.32 -9.45 -28.12
N ALA A 465 14.14 -10.46 -28.41
CA ALA A 465 15.33 -10.29 -29.24
C ALA A 465 15.02 -9.81 -30.66
N GLY A 466 13.86 -10.21 -31.21
CA GLY A 466 13.39 -9.82 -32.53
C GLY A 466 12.85 -8.39 -32.65
N THR A 467 12.72 -7.66 -31.55
CA THR A 467 12.25 -6.26 -31.55
C THR A 467 13.34 -5.29 -32.01
N ASN A 468 12.99 -4.06 -32.38
CA ASN A 468 13.97 -2.99 -32.63
C ASN A 468 14.27 -2.13 -31.40
N SER A 469 13.63 -2.41 -30.26
CA SER A 469 13.78 -1.62 -29.03
C SER A 469 14.95 -2.10 -28.18
N THR A 470 16.04 -1.32 -28.17
CA THR A 470 17.20 -1.57 -27.29
C THR A 470 16.83 -1.49 -25.81
N ALA A 471 15.94 -0.56 -25.44
CA ALA A 471 15.44 -0.43 -24.08
C ALA A 471 14.70 -1.70 -23.64
N LEU A 472 13.77 -2.21 -24.47
CA LEU A 472 13.02 -3.45 -24.21
C LEU A 472 13.94 -4.64 -23.98
N LYS A 473 14.93 -4.82 -24.86
CA LYS A 473 15.93 -5.88 -24.72
C LYS A 473 16.73 -5.74 -23.43
N LYS A 474 17.17 -4.53 -23.08
CA LYS A 474 17.95 -4.26 -21.87
C LYS A 474 17.12 -4.57 -20.61
N THR A 475 15.92 -4.01 -20.49
CA THR A 475 15.05 -4.16 -19.33
C THR A 475 14.60 -5.62 -19.15
N PHE A 476 14.18 -6.29 -20.23
CA PHE A 476 13.79 -7.70 -20.16
C PHE A 476 14.98 -8.56 -19.69
N ARG A 477 16.16 -8.33 -20.27
CA ARG A 477 17.37 -9.03 -19.84
C ARG A 477 17.67 -8.78 -18.35
N GLN A 478 17.65 -7.53 -17.89
CA GLN A 478 18.03 -7.19 -16.52
C GLN A 478 17.08 -7.74 -15.45
N HIS A 479 15.77 -7.79 -15.73
CA HIS A 479 14.76 -8.10 -14.71
C HIS A 479 14.14 -9.49 -14.82
N PHE A 480 14.27 -10.16 -15.97
CA PHE A 480 13.58 -11.41 -16.28
C PHE A 480 14.47 -12.52 -16.88
N GLN A 481 15.62 -12.24 -17.50
CA GLN A 481 16.50 -13.29 -18.07
C GLN A 481 17.85 -13.43 -17.36
N ALA A 482 18.56 -12.33 -17.19
CA ALA A 482 19.82 -12.32 -16.48
C ALA A 482 19.53 -12.34 -14.98
N HIS A 483 20.49 -12.86 -14.22
CA HIS A 483 20.40 -12.96 -12.78
C HIS A 483 21.12 -11.82 -12.01
N PRO A 484 21.04 -10.50 -12.36
CA PRO A 484 21.62 -9.45 -11.50
C PRO A 484 21.09 -9.48 -10.06
N LEU A 485 19.88 -10.03 -9.87
CA LEU A 485 19.24 -10.10 -8.57
C LEU A 485 19.65 -11.31 -7.71
N SER A 486 20.35 -12.35 -8.21
CA SER A 486 21.00 -13.33 -7.29
C SER A 486 22.30 -12.79 -6.76
N GLU A 487 23.02 -11.96 -7.50
CA GLU A 487 24.22 -11.32 -6.97
C GLU A 487 23.86 -10.36 -5.83
N ILE A 488 22.70 -9.68 -5.92
CA ILE A 488 22.19 -8.82 -4.85
C ILE A 488 21.53 -9.64 -3.72
N GLU A 489 20.81 -10.74 -4.00
CA GLU A 489 20.26 -11.64 -2.96
C GLU A 489 21.33 -12.50 -2.26
N ARG A 490 22.43 -12.87 -2.91
CA ARG A 490 23.60 -13.48 -2.25
C ARG A 490 24.29 -12.49 -1.31
N VAL A 491 24.18 -11.18 -1.59
CA VAL A 491 24.63 -10.11 -0.70
C VAL A 491 23.68 -9.90 0.49
N ALA A 492 22.42 -10.36 0.43
CA ALA A 492 21.48 -10.32 1.56
C ALA A 492 21.81 -11.31 2.69
N LYS A 493 22.80 -12.20 2.51
CA LYS A 493 23.40 -13.02 3.59
C LYS A 493 24.62 -12.37 4.25
N ARG A 494 24.91 -11.09 3.99
CA ARG A 494 26.01 -10.36 4.65
C ARG A 494 25.54 -9.66 5.93
N PRO A 495 26.43 -9.49 6.93
CA PRO A 495 26.17 -8.67 8.09
C PRO A 495 25.82 -7.22 7.67
N PRO A 496 25.16 -6.43 8.54
CA PRO A 496 24.61 -5.12 8.20
C PRO A 496 25.60 -4.27 7.40
N ARG A 497 25.27 -4.04 6.13
CA ARG A 497 26.11 -3.25 5.24
C ARG A 497 25.82 -1.78 5.55
N ARG A 498 26.79 -1.06 6.13
CA ARG A 498 26.79 0.41 6.03
C ARG A 498 26.68 0.74 4.54
N LEU A 499 25.82 1.71 4.20
CA LEU A 499 25.80 2.27 2.85
C LEU A 499 27.24 2.65 2.49
N ALA A 500 27.76 2.07 1.41
CA ALA A 500 29.10 2.37 0.97
C ALA A 500 29.14 3.84 0.56
N ILE A 501 30.20 4.53 0.99
CA ILE A 501 30.53 5.85 0.51
C ILE A 501 30.56 5.82 -1.03
N PRO A 502 29.86 6.72 -1.76
CA PRO A 502 29.88 6.73 -3.21
C PRO A 502 31.32 6.80 -3.74
N PRO A 503 31.68 6.02 -4.77
CA PRO A 503 33.05 5.98 -5.30
C PRO A 503 33.53 7.33 -5.86
N SER A 504 32.61 8.26 -6.16
CA SER A 504 32.92 9.63 -6.60
C SER A 504 33.16 10.62 -5.46
N SER A 505 33.00 10.21 -4.20
CA SER A 505 33.15 11.13 -3.08
C SER A 505 34.62 11.35 -2.73
N ARG A 506 35.04 12.62 -2.72
CA ARG A 506 36.34 13.05 -2.19
C ARG A 506 36.26 13.20 -0.68
N LEU A 507 35.86 12.16 0.03
CA LEU A 507 35.91 12.16 1.49
C LEU A 507 37.32 11.80 1.91
N SER A 508 37.97 12.67 2.68
CA SER A 508 39.25 12.34 3.29
C SER A 508 39.05 11.17 4.26
N THR A 509 39.77 10.08 4.04
CA THR A 509 39.89 9.01 5.02
C THR A 509 40.70 9.56 6.19
N ARG A 510 40.05 9.87 7.31
CA ARG A 510 40.76 10.19 8.55
C ARG A 510 41.20 8.88 9.18
N ASN A 511 42.50 8.71 9.39
CA ASN A 511 42.99 7.57 10.15
C ASN A 511 42.77 7.83 11.64
N PRO A 512 42.42 6.81 12.44
CA PRO A 512 42.32 6.96 13.89
C PRO A 512 43.62 7.48 14.53
N SER A 513 44.77 7.21 13.91
CA SER A 513 46.09 7.71 14.33
C SER A 513 46.28 9.21 14.14
N ASP A 514 45.40 9.89 13.38
CA ASP A 514 45.48 11.33 13.15
C ASP A 514 44.97 12.15 14.36
N PHE A 515 44.48 11.47 15.39
CA PHE A 515 43.99 12.05 16.64
C PHE A 515 44.80 11.52 17.83
N GLU A 516 45.97 12.10 18.09
CA GLU A 516 46.56 12.01 19.42
C GLU A 516 45.69 12.83 20.39
N ILE A 517 44.92 12.13 21.23
CA ILE A 517 44.21 12.75 22.35
C ILE A 517 45.26 13.12 23.39
N THR A 518 45.86 14.29 23.26
CA THR A 518 46.63 14.92 24.33
C THR A 518 45.66 15.66 25.24
N THR A 519 45.05 14.95 26.17
CA THR A 519 44.38 15.59 27.30
C THR A 519 44.78 14.85 28.57
N PRO A 520 45.43 15.51 29.55
CA PRO A 520 45.71 14.89 30.82
C PRO A 520 44.38 14.68 31.54
N LEU A 521 44.04 13.43 31.82
CA LEU A 521 42.98 13.06 32.74
C LEU A 521 43.28 13.72 34.09
N LEU A 522 42.43 14.67 34.49
CA LEU A 522 42.42 15.23 35.84
C LEU A 522 42.15 14.10 36.85
N GLY A 523 43.18 13.83 37.66
CA GLY A 523 43.29 12.99 38.86
C GLY A 523 42.06 12.24 39.35
N ALA A 524 42.17 10.91 39.35
CA ALA A 524 41.58 10.06 40.37
C ALA A 524 42.67 9.73 41.41
N PRO A 525 42.37 9.74 42.72
CA PRO A 525 43.36 9.50 43.77
C PRO A 525 43.80 8.03 43.80
N THR A 526 45.09 7.82 44.03
CA THR A 526 45.77 6.54 44.15
C THR A 526 45.34 5.82 45.43
N ALA A 527 44.97 4.55 45.30
CA ALA A 527 45.05 3.57 46.38
C ALA A 527 46.35 2.79 46.16
N ASP A 528 47.32 3.02 47.03
CA ASP A 528 48.55 2.24 47.13
C ASP A 528 48.22 0.89 47.75
N ASP A 529 48.81 -0.19 47.21
CA ASP A 529 48.93 -1.46 47.90
C ASP A 529 50.40 -1.93 47.89
N ASP A 530 50.78 -2.38 49.07
CA ASP A 530 51.80 -3.37 49.43
C ASP A 530 53.30 -3.06 49.41
N ALA A 531 53.86 -3.09 50.63
CA ALA A 531 55.09 -3.83 50.91
C ALA A 531 55.11 -4.37 52.36
N LEU A 532 54.85 -5.68 52.46
CA LEU A 532 55.61 -6.72 53.20
C LEU A 532 55.95 -6.54 54.70
N ASP A 533 55.41 -7.50 55.46
CA ASP A 533 55.90 -8.00 56.75
C ASP A 533 57.32 -8.58 56.66
N ASP A 534 58.17 -8.21 57.62
CA ASP A 534 59.34 -8.99 58.06
C ASP A 534 59.16 -9.33 59.56
N VAL A 535 58.78 -10.58 59.82
CA VAL A 535 59.42 -11.56 60.72
C VAL A 535 59.98 -11.05 62.08
N VAL A 536 59.30 -11.52 63.14
CA VAL A 536 59.84 -12.05 64.43
C VAL A 536 60.06 -11.08 65.62
N ASP A 537 59.03 -11.10 66.47
CA ASP A 537 59.02 -11.74 67.81
C ASP A 537 59.53 -10.99 69.06
N ASN A 538 58.62 -10.96 70.04
CA ASN A 538 58.78 -10.95 71.49
C ASN A 538 59.63 -9.85 72.16
N SER A 539 58.99 -8.95 72.91
CA SER A 539 58.72 -9.14 74.35
C SER A 539 58.33 -7.83 75.06
N ASN A 540 57.27 -7.96 75.88
CA ASN A 540 56.83 -7.15 77.03
C ASN A 540 57.52 -5.81 77.32
N SER A 541 56.71 -4.75 77.40
CA SER A 541 56.45 -3.95 78.63
C SER A 541 55.26 -3.03 78.40
#